data_AF-A0A3S4ZZW3-F1
#
_entry.id   AF-A0A3S4ZZW3-F1
#
_cell.length_a   1.000
_cell.length_b   1.000
_cell.length_c   1.000
_cell.angle_alpha   90.00
_cell.angle_beta   90.00
_cell.angle_gamma   90.00
#
_symmetry.space_group_name_H-M   'P 1'
#
loop_
_entity.id
_entity.type
_entity.pdbx_description
1 polymer ?
#
loop_
_entity_poly.entity_id
_entity_poly.type
_entity_poly.pdbx_seq_one_letter_code
_entity_poly.pdbx_strand_id
1 'polypeptide(L)' 'MKLAYQRKTRDRWDIETNYGYGWEAENSEYNRVDAKRSLREYKENLEAYGKCAVRMVKRRERVEESA' A
#
# COMPACT_ATOMS: atom_id res chain seq x y z
N MET A 1 -9.77 24.25 -24.94
CA MET A 1 -9.45 22.83 -24.67
C MET A 1 -10.30 22.36 -23.50
N LYS A 2 -11.06 21.27 -23.65
CA LYS A 2 -11.86 20.72 -22.53
C LYS A 2 -10.90 19.91 -21.66
N LEU A 3 -10.61 20.36 -20.43
CA LEU A 3 -9.91 19.52 -19.47
C LEU A 3 -10.76 18.27 -19.25
N ALA A 4 -10.24 17.10 -19.58
CA ALA A 4 -10.88 15.85 -19.22
C ALA A 4 -11.04 15.79 -17.69
N TYR A 5 -12.12 15.17 -17.22
CA TYR A 5 -12.37 15.04 -15.79
C TYR A 5 -11.17 14.40 -15.08
N GLN A 6 -10.58 15.12 -14.12
CA GLN A 6 -9.52 14.59 -13.27
C GLN A 6 -10.16 13.90 -12.06
N ARG A 7 -9.76 12.65 -11.78
CA ARG A 7 -10.23 11.93 -10.60
C ARG A 7 -9.69 12.60 -9.34
N LYS A 8 -10.58 12.90 -8.38
CA LYS A 8 -10.23 13.47 -7.07
C LYS A 8 -9.59 12.47 -6.10
N THR A 9 -9.39 11.22 -6.53
CA THR A 9 -8.84 10.14 -5.70
C THR A 9 -7.81 9.35 -6.48
N ARG A 10 -6.75 8.94 -5.79
CA ARG A 10 -5.76 7.98 -6.31
C ARG A 10 -5.82 6.68 -5.52
N ASP A 11 -5.53 5.59 -6.21
CA ASP A 11 -5.43 4.28 -5.57
C ASP A 11 -4.09 4.19 -4.82
N ARG A 12 -4.12 3.64 -3.61
CA ARG A 12 -2.95 3.39 -2.77
C ARG A 12 -2.98 1.93 -2.32
N TRP A 13 -1.83 1.28 -2.29
CA TRP A 13 -1.68 -0.11 -1.89
C TRP A 13 -0.81 -0.16 -0.65
N ASP A 14 -1.44 -0.48 0.47
CA ASP A 14 -0.78 -0.49 1.77
C ASP A 14 -0.28 -1.92 2.04
N ILE A 15 1.00 -2.04 2.37
CA ILE A 15 1.59 -3.28 2.87
C ILE A 15 1.43 -3.25 4.38
N GLU A 16 0.61 -4.14 4.89
CA GLU A 16 0.33 -4.24 6.31
C GLU A 16 0.99 -5.46 6.92
N THR A 17 1.60 -5.27 8.09
CA THR A 17 2.21 -6.32 8.90
C THR A 17 1.39 -6.52 10.18
N ASN A 18 1.44 -7.73 10.72
CA ASN A 18 0.83 -8.03 12.02
C ASN A 18 1.75 -8.92 12.85
N TYR A 19 2.33 -8.33 13.90
CA TYR A 19 3.23 -8.97 14.86
C TYR A 19 2.50 -9.57 16.07
N GLY A 20 1.18 -9.71 16.03
CA GLY A 20 0.34 -10.25 17.10
C GLY A 20 -0.50 -9.19 17.84
N TYR A 21 -0.37 -7.91 17.49
CA TYR A 21 -1.07 -6.80 18.16
C TYR A 21 -2.03 -6.02 17.25
N GLY A 22 -2.21 -6.45 16.00
CA GLY A 22 -3.06 -5.77 15.04
C GLY A 22 -2.37 -5.61 13.69
N TRP A 23 -3.12 -5.08 12.71
CA TRP A 23 -2.60 -4.77 11.38
C TRP A 23 -2.18 -3.31 11.30
N GLU A 24 -0.92 -3.06 10.97
CA GLU A 24 -0.38 -1.72 10.78
C GLU A 24 0.19 -1.58 9.37
N ALA A 25 0.01 -0.40 8.76
CA ALA A 25 0.55 -0.12 7.44
C ALA A 25 2.00 0.35 7.55
N GLU A 26 2.93 -0.48 7.10
CA GLU A 26 4.37 -0.21 7.14
C GLU A 26 4.85 0.52 5.88
N ASN A 27 4.24 0.18 4.74
CA ASN A 27 4.56 0.79 3.46
C ASN A 27 3.28 1.07 2.66
N SER A 28 3.32 2.06 1.78
CA SER A 28 2.22 2.43 0.89
C SER A 28 2.74 2.78 -0.50
N GLU A 29 2.21 2.10 -1.51
CA GLU A 29 2.65 2.23 -2.90
C GLU A 29 1.49 2.72 -3.78
N TYR A 30 1.76 3.60 -4.74
CA TYR A 30 0.73 4.12 -5.66
C TYR A 30 0.62 3.32 -6.96
N ASN A 31 1.49 2.33 -7.14
CA ASN A 31 1.50 1.42 -8.28
C ASN A 31 1.35 -0.02 -7.79
N ARG A 32 0.46 -0.79 -8.43
CA ARG A 32 0.22 -2.19 -8.09
C ARG A 32 1.44 -3.08 -8.34
N VAL A 33 2.27 -2.76 -9.33
CA VAL A 33 3.48 -3.54 -9.64
C VAL A 33 4.49 -3.39 -8.51
N ASP A 34 4.78 -2.15 -8.10
CA ASP A 34 5.67 -1.86 -6.98
C ASP A 34 5.11 -2.43 -5.67
N ALA A 35 3.80 -2.29 -5.41
CA ALA A 35 3.15 -2.90 -4.24
C ALA A 35 3.34 -4.42 -4.16
N LYS A 36 3.27 -5.12 -5.29
CA LYS A 36 3.52 -6.58 -5.31
C LYS A 36 4.99 -6.92 -5.06
N ARG A 37 5.92 -6.10 -5.56
CA ARG A 37 7.35 -6.25 -5.25
C ARG A 37 7.58 -6.08 -3.75
N SER A 38 7.11 -4.96 -3.18
CA SER A 38 7.22 -4.67 -1.75
C SER A 38 6.55 -5.76 -0.90
N LEU A 39 5.37 -6.26 -1.29
CA LEU A 39 4.71 -7.38 -0.59
C LEU A 39 5.60 -8.64 -0.53
N ARG A 40 6.27 -8.96 -1.64
CA ARG A 40 7.16 -10.12 -1.71
C ARG A 40 8.37 -9.94 -0.81
N GLU A 41 9.04 -8.79 -0.89
CA GLU A 41 10.19 -8.45 -0.05
C GLU A 41 9.84 -8.54 1.44
N TYR A 42 8.70 -7.96 1.84
CA TYR A 42 8.23 -8.04 3.22
C TYR A 42 7.93 -9.48 3.64
N LYS A 43 7.26 -10.28 2.80
CA LYS A 43 7.01 -11.69 3.11
C LYS A 43 8.32 -12.47 3.28
N GLU A 44 9.24 -12.36 2.34
CA GLU A 44 10.53 -13.08 2.38
C GLU A 44 11.35 -12.69 3.62
N ASN A 45 11.43 -11.40 3.93
CA ASN A 45 12.14 -10.91 5.12
C ASN A 45 11.47 -11.40 6.41
N LEU A 46 10.15 -11.29 6.51
CA LEU A 46 9.43 -11.53 7.76
C LEU A 46 9.13 -13.01 8.03
N GLU A 47 8.99 -13.81 6.97
CA GLU A 47 8.95 -15.27 7.04
C GLU A 47 10.27 -15.81 7.57
N ALA A 48 11.41 -15.23 7.18
CA ALA A 48 12.72 -15.59 7.74
C ALA A 48 12.82 -15.33 9.25
N TYR A 49 12.11 -14.32 9.77
CA TYR A 49 12.03 -14.04 11.22
C TYR A 49 10.89 -14.78 11.94
N GLY A 50 10.01 -15.47 11.20
CA GLY A 50 8.95 -16.34 11.74
C GLY A 50 7.89 -15.65 12.61
N LYS A 51 7.73 -14.32 12.51
CA LYS A 51 7.04 -13.53 13.55
C LYS A 51 5.87 -12.66 13.11
N CYS A 52 5.56 -12.54 11.82
CA CYS A 52 4.40 -11.74 11.44
C CYS A 52 3.75 -12.15 10.13
N ALA A 53 2.45 -11.87 10.06
CA ALA A 53 1.67 -11.99 8.85
C ALA A 53 1.78 -10.70 8.03
N VAL A 54 1.84 -10.83 6.70
CA VAL A 54 1.92 -9.70 5.78
C VAL A 54 0.78 -9.78 4.77
N ARG A 55 0.08 -8.66 4.56
CA ARG A 55 -0.97 -8.54 3.54
C ARG A 55 -0.86 -7.24 2.77
N MET A 56 -1.50 -7.19 1.61
CA MET A 56 -1.62 -5.98 0.80
C MET A 56 -3.09 -5.54 0.77
N VAL A 57 -3.36 -4.30 1.13
CA VAL A 57 -4.71 -3.72 1.19
C VAL A 57 -4.81 -2.55 0.22
N LYS A 58 -5.79 -2.58 -0.68
CA LYS A 58 -6.07 -1.44 -1.56
C LYS A 58 -6.90 -0.40 -0.81
N ARG A 59 -6.39 0.83 -0.75
CA ARG A 59 -7.09 2.02 -0.25
C ARG A 59 -7.23 3.07 -1.36
N ARG A 60 -8.03 4.09 -1.07
CA ARG A 60 -8.15 5.29 -1.90
C ARG A 60 -7.89 6.49 -1.03
N GLU A 61 -7.08 7.40 -1.53
CA GLU A 61 -6.85 8.68 -0.88
C GLU A 61 -7.22 9.84 -1.79
N ARG A 62 -7.60 10.95 -1.18
CA ARG A 62 -7.96 12.17 -1.88
C ARG A 62 -6.68 12.79 -2.46
N VAL A 63 -6.73 13.17 -3.73
CA VAL A 63 -5.68 14.00 -4.32
C VAL A 63 -5.95 15.42 -3.82
N GLU A 64 -5.07 15.95 -2.97
CA GLU A 64 -5.13 17.36 -2.62
C GLU A 64 -4.78 18.18 -3.86
N GLU A 65 -5.68 19.06 -4.27
CA GLU A 65 -5.33 20.13 -5.20
C GLU A 65 -4.41 21.07 -4.42
N SER A 66 -3.12 21.07 -4.76
CA SER A 66 -2.23 22.17 -4.39
C SER A 66 -2.85 23.45 -4.95
N ALA A 67 -3.32 24.31 -4.04
CA ALA A 67 -4.00 25.57 -4.31
C ALA A 67 -3.09 26.58 -5.03
#